data_AF-A0A0F0CK89-F1
#
_entry.id   AF-A0A0F0CK89-F1
#
_cell.length_a   1.000
_cell.length_b   1.000
_cell.length_c   1.000
_cell.angle_alpha   90.00
_cell.angle_beta   90.00
_cell.angle_gamma   90.00
#
_symmetry.space_group_name_H-M   'P 1'
#
loop_
_entity.id
_entity.type
_entity.pdbx_description
1 polymer ?
#
loop_
_entity_poly.entity_id
_entity_poly.type
_entity_poly.pdbx_seq_one_letter_code
_entity_poly.pdbx_strand_id
1 'polypeptide(L)'
;MMKEIAVLTLCAMMLCDPAVGSGLDAAGEPALAGSMAGMVNPFTECGSLNEAGRRAGFEIQVMKMPEDWGKPVIRVSEERMIELIFRDAAHDREIRVRKAVGSGEMKQLVKNVR
;
A
#
# COMPACT_ATOMS: atom_id res chain seq x y z
N MET A 1 9.02 19.63 -24.60
CA MET A 1 9.44 18.24 -24.89
C MET A 1 10.89 18.12 -24.51
N MET A 2 11.20 17.44 -23.40
CA MET A 2 12.55 17.26 -22.89
C MET A 2 12.72 15.76 -22.66
N LYS A 3 13.68 15.18 -23.38
CA LYS A 3 14.09 13.77 -23.34
C LYS A 3 15.47 13.74 -22.70
N GLU A 4 15.57 13.35 -21.43
CA GLU A 4 16.85 13.18 -20.73
C GLU A 4 16.65 12.02 -19.74
N ILE A 5 16.83 10.76 -20.16
CA ILE A 5 18.08 9.98 -20.06
C ILE A 5 18.75 10.17 -18.70
N ALA A 6 18.34 9.34 -17.73
CA ALA A 6 19.07 9.15 -16.48
C ALA A 6 20.04 7.98 -16.65
N VAL A 7 21.32 8.34 -16.54
CA VAL A 7 22.55 7.55 -16.66
C VAL A 7 22.61 6.44 -15.62
N LEU A 8 22.81 5.20 -16.07
CA LEU A 8 23.23 4.05 -15.25
C LEU A 8 24.74 4.17 -14.97
N THR A 9 25.10 4.68 -13.80
CA THR A 9 26.49 4.68 -13.33
C THR A 9 26.81 3.33 -12.69
N LEU A 10 27.56 2.51 -13.43
CA LEU A 10 28.15 1.26 -12.97
C LEU A 10 29.47 1.58 -12.25
N CYS A 11 29.49 1.50 -10.92
CA CYS A 11 30.75 1.58 -10.18
C CYS A 11 31.43 0.21 -10.21
N ALA A 12 32.52 0.13 -10.97
CA ALA A 12 33.45 -0.99 -10.97
C ALA A 12 34.12 -1.11 -9.59
N MET A 13 33.97 -2.27 -8.93
CA MET A 13 34.74 -2.59 -7.75
C MET A 13 36.14 -3.03 -8.17
N MET A 14 37.14 -2.34 -7.63
CA MET A 14 38.56 -2.61 -7.82
C MET A 14 38.92 -4.04 -7.41
N LEU A 15 39.68 -4.69 -8.28
CA LEU A 15 40.52 -5.84 -7.96
C LEU A 15 41.67 -5.42 -7.04
N CYS A 16 41.87 -6.15 -5.94
CA CYS A 16 43.17 -6.33 -5.32
C CYS A 16 43.37 -7.83 -5.07
N ASP A 17 44.49 -8.29 -5.60
CA ASP A 17 45.00 -9.66 -5.77
C ASP A 17 45.42 -10.39 -4.45
N PRO A 18 45.80 -11.69 -4.52
CA PRO A 18 45.43 -12.71 -3.54
C PRO A 18 46.53 -13.05 -2.52
N ALA A 19 46.12 -13.42 -1.31
CA ALA A 19 46.94 -14.21 -0.39
C ALA A 19 46.08 -15.36 0.18
N VAL A 20 46.34 -16.54 -0.38
CA VAL A 20 45.99 -17.91 0.00
C VAL A 20 45.33 -18.15 1.38
N GLY A 21 44.19 -18.87 1.37
CA GLY A 21 43.68 -19.55 2.57
C GLY A 21 42.18 -19.89 2.57
N SER A 22 41.79 -20.91 1.79
CA SER A 22 40.58 -21.76 1.94
C SER A 22 39.19 -21.12 2.19
N GLY A 23 38.39 -21.07 1.11
CA GLY A 23 37.04 -21.65 1.06
C GLY A 23 35.86 -20.91 1.71
N LEU A 24 35.02 -20.28 0.87
CA LEU A 24 33.53 -20.35 0.84
C LEU A 24 32.78 -20.00 2.15
N ASP A 25 31.86 -19.02 2.27
CA ASP A 25 31.08 -18.24 1.33
C ASP A 25 30.46 -17.03 2.06
N ALA A 26 30.12 -16.00 1.27
CA ALA A 26 29.09 -14.99 1.49
C ALA A 26 29.22 -14.07 2.72
N ALA A 27 29.80 -12.91 2.46
CA ALA A 27 29.48 -11.66 3.15
C ALA A 27 27.95 -11.49 3.19
N GLY A 28 27.36 -11.61 4.38
CA GLY A 28 25.99 -11.19 4.62
C GLY A 28 25.91 -9.69 4.36
N GLU A 29 25.17 -9.31 3.33
CA GLU A 29 24.69 -7.94 3.17
C GLU A 29 24.11 -7.45 4.51
N PRO A 30 24.33 -6.20 4.93
CA PRO A 30 23.51 -5.63 5.98
C PRO A 30 22.08 -5.58 5.40
N ALA A 31 21.28 -6.58 5.76
CA ALA A 31 19.85 -6.49 5.63
C ALA A 31 19.46 -5.19 6.33
N LEU A 32 19.11 -4.17 5.55
CA LEU A 32 18.31 -3.04 6.00
C LEU A 32 16.97 -3.64 6.44
N ALA A 33 16.96 -4.25 7.62
CA ALA A 33 15.78 -4.47 8.42
C ALA A 33 15.33 -3.07 8.85
N GLY A 34 14.73 -2.34 7.91
CA GLY A 34 14.03 -1.10 8.18
C GLY A 34 13.03 -1.41 9.28
N SER A 35 13.31 -0.91 10.48
CA SER A 35 12.48 -1.08 11.65
C SER A 35 11.07 -0.56 11.32
N MET A 36 10.11 -1.46 11.11
CA MET A 36 8.70 -1.11 11.01
C MET A 36 8.09 -0.79 12.39
N ALA A 37 8.89 -0.85 13.47
CA ALA A 37 8.48 -0.50 14.81
C ALA A 37 8.30 1.03 14.93
N GLY A 38 7.07 1.51 14.75
CA GLY A 38 6.70 2.90 14.95
C GLY A 38 5.77 3.50 13.88
N MET A 39 5.47 2.77 12.81
CA MET A 39 4.54 3.27 11.80
C MET A 39 3.09 3.10 12.29
N VAL A 40 2.57 4.13 12.94
CA VAL A 40 1.16 4.19 13.36
C VAL A 40 0.26 4.00 12.14
N ASN A 41 -0.77 3.14 12.26
CA ASN A 41 -1.78 2.98 11.21
C ASN A 41 -2.43 4.35 10.92
N PRO A 42 -2.30 4.90 9.69
CA PRO A 42 -2.78 6.25 9.38
C PRO A 42 -4.30 6.33 9.16
N PHE A 43 -5.03 5.21 9.33
CA PHE A 43 -6.46 5.15 9.13
C PHE A 43 -7.23 5.20 10.46
N THR A 44 -8.23 6.07 10.48
CA THR A 44 -9.22 6.16 11.56
C THR A 44 -10.57 5.66 11.06
N GLU A 45 -11.29 4.88 11.87
CA GLU A 45 -12.64 4.43 11.51
C GLU A 45 -13.66 5.57 11.62
N CYS A 46 -14.69 5.53 10.77
CA CYS A 46 -15.78 6.49 10.72
C CYS A 46 -17.12 5.77 10.79
N GLY A 47 -18.12 6.41 11.39
CA GLY A 47 -19.47 5.84 11.48
C GLY A 47 -20.29 6.00 10.20
N SER A 48 -19.85 6.85 9.25
CA SER A 48 -20.57 7.12 8.01
C SER A 48 -19.67 7.62 6.87
N LEU A 49 -20.16 7.51 5.63
CA LEU A 49 -19.50 8.08 4.44
C LEU A 49 -19.40 9.61 4.50
N ASN A 50 -20.42 10.27 5.06
CA ASN A 50 -20.43 11.73 5.22
C ASN A 50 -19.33 12.18 6.19
N GLU A 51 -19.17 11.49 7.32
CA GLU A 51 -18.08 11.77 8.24
C GLU A 51 -16.71 11.57 7.59
N ALA A 52 -16.51 10.44 6.90
CA ALA A 52 -15.26 10.17 6.19
C ALA A 52 -15.00 11.24 5.11
N GLY A 53 -16.04 11.68 4.39
CA GLY A 53 -15.95 12.73 3.38
C GLY A 53 -15.49 14.07 3.95
N ARG A 54 -16.06 14.50 5.09
CA ARG A 54 -15.64 15.72 5.78
C ARG A 54 -14.17 15.67 6.21
N ARG A 55 -13.69 14.52 6.72
CA ARG A 55 -12.29 14.35 7.16
C ARG A 55 -11.31 14.22 5.98
N ALA A 56 -11.75 13.67 4.85
CA ALA A 56 -10.92 13.49 3.66
C ALA A 56 -10.87 14.73 2.76
N GLY A 57 -11.86 15.62 2.86
CA GLY A 57 -12.04 16.77 1.95
C GLY A 57 -12.66 16.39 0.60
N PHE A 58 -13.16 15.16 0.42
CA PHE A 58 -13.82 14.70 -0.80
C PHE A 58 -14.76 13.53 -0.49
N GLU A 59 -15.76 13.31 -1.34
CA GLU A 59 -16.73 12.23 -1.16
C GLU A 59 -16.37 10.96 -1.94
N ILE A 60 -16.84 9.82 -1.44
CA ILE A 60 -16.85 8.53 -2.13
C ILE A 60 -18.30 8.04 -2.27
N GLN A 61 -18.68 7.59 -3.46
CA GLN A 61 -20.00 7.04 -3.74
C GLN A 61 -19.86 5.61 -4.25
N VAL A 62 -20.58 4.66 -3.65
CA VAL A 62 -20.61 3.27 -4.11
C VAL A 62 -21.96 3.02 -4.79
N MET A 63 -21.93 2.80 -6.10
CA MET A 63 -23.14 2.71 -6.94
C MET A 63 -23.97 1.46 -6.65
N LYS A 64 -23.34 0.35 -6.24
CA LYS A 64 -24.02 -0.88 -5.85
C LYS A 64 -23.24 -1.59 -4.76
N MET A 65 -23.88 -1.85 -3.62
CA MET A 65 -23.33 -2.74 -2.60
C MET A 65 -23.38 -4.18 -3.13
N PRO A 66 -22.32 -4.98 -3.00
CA PRO A 66 -22.37 -6.39 -3.40
C PRO A 66 -23.40 -7.13 -2.52
N GLU A 67 -24.38 -7.81 -3.13
CA GLU A 67 -25.56 -8.35 -2.44
C GLU A 67 -25.23 -9.42 -1.38
N ASP A 68 -24.08 -10.10 -1.51
CA ASP A 68 -23.62 -11.16 -0.59
C ASP A 68 -22.63 -10.67 0.49
N TRP A 69 -22.43 -9.35 0.60
CA TRP A 69 -21.38 -8.78 1.44
C TRP A 69 -21.95 -7.96 2.60
N GLY A 70 -21.31 -8.06 3.76
CA GLY A 70 -21.72 -7.32 4.95
C GLY A 70 -21.57 -5.80 4.79
N LYS A 71 -22.12 -5.05 5.76
CA LYS A 71 -21.89 -3.59 5.84
C LYS A 71 -20.39 -3.30 5.89
N PRO A 72 -19.90 -2.29 5.14
CA PRO A 72 -18.49 -2.01 5.11
C PRO A 72 -18.00 -1.37 6.41
N VAL A 73 -16.76 -1.66 6.78
CA VAL A 73 -16.00 -0.79 7.69
C VAL A 73 -15.53 0.42 6.88
N ILE A 74 -15.83 1.63 7.37
CA ILE A 74 -15.50 2.89 6.72
C ILE A 74 -14.31 3.49 7.46
N ARG A 75 -13.22 3.77 6.76
CA ARG A 75 -12.03 4.38 7.36
C ARG A 75 -11.47 5.48 6.49
N VAL A 76 -10.81 6.44 7.11
CA VAL A 76 -10.21 7.59 6.44
C VAL A 76 -8.75 7.74 6.86
N SER A 77 -7.90 8.00 5.89
CA SER A 77 -6.62 8.67 6.10
C SER A 77 -6.83 10.13 5.76
N GLU A 78 -6.76 11.00 6.76
CA GLU A 78 -7.16 12.42 6.66
C GLU A 78 -6.51 13.10 5.46
N GLU A 79 -7.30 13.89 4.74
CA GLU A 79 -6.90 14.63 3.52
C GLU A 79 -6.31 13.78 2.38
N ARG A 80 -6.35 12.44 2.48
CA ARG A 80 -5.65 11.55 1.54
C ARG A 80 -6.54 10.48 0.93
N MET A 81 -7.31 9.75 1.73
CA MET A 81 -7.98 8.53 1.27
C MET A 81 -9.21 8.17 2.10
N ILE A 82 -10.28 7.75 1.43
CA ILE A 82 -11.38 7.01 2.06
C ILE A 82 -11.29 5.54 1.63
N GLU A 83 -11.40 4.61 2.57
CA GLU A 83 -11.40 3.17 2.38
C GLU A 83 -12.71 2.56 2.90
N LEU A 84 -13.33 1.71 2.07
CA LEU A 84 -14.48 0.88 2.44
C LEU A 84 -14.05 -0.57 2.36
N ILE A 85 -14.20 -1.29 3.46
CA ILE A 85 -13.85 -2.70 3.57
C ILE A 85 -15.12 -3.52 3.74
N PHE A 86 -15.49 -4.26 2.70
CA PHE A 86 -16.55 -5.24 2.78
C PHE A 86 -15.94 -6.60 3.08
N ARG A 87 -16.55 -7.35 4.00
CA ARG A 87 -16.21 -8.74 4.31
C ARG A 87 -17.44 -9.60 4.13
N ASP A 88 -17.23 -10.84 3.70
CA ASP A 88 -18.31 -11.82 3.73
C ASP A 88 -18.57 -12.30 5.17
N ALA A 89 -19.65 -13.05 5.36
CA ALA A 89 -20.09 -13.48 6.70
C ALA A 89 -19.04 -14.34 7.42
N ALA A 90 -18.23 -15.11 6.68
CA ALA A 90 -17.15 -15.92 7.23
C ALA A 90 -15.86 -15.13 7.47
N HIS A 91 -15.76 -13.90 6.96
CA HIS A 91 -14.55 -13.06 6.95
C HIS A 91 -13.37 -13.66 6.16
N ASP A 92 -13.63 -14.62 5.28
CA ASP A 92 -12.63 -15.27 4.43
C ASP A 92 -12.31 -14.43 3.18
N ARG A 93 -13.25 -13.60 2.73
CA ARG A 93 -13.08 -12.75 1.55
C ARG A 93 -13.20 -11.28 1.92
N GLU A 94 -12.45 -10.44 1.20
CA GLU A 94 -12.44 -9.00 1.43
C GLU A 94 -12.48 -8.20 0.13
N ILE A 95 -13.39 -7.22 0.05
CA ILE A 95 -13.40 -6.23 -1.02
C ILE A 95 -13.00 -4.89 -0.41
N ARG A 96 -12.02 -4.22 -1.04
CA ARG A 96 -11.60 -2.88 -0.64
C ARG A 96 -11.86 -1.89 -1.74
N VAL A 97 -12.73 -0.93 -1.47
CA VAL A 97 -12.95 0.22 -2.33
C VAL A 97 -12.19 1.40 -1.74
N ARG A 98 -11.35 2.04 -2.55
CA ARG A 98 -10.54 3.18 -2.12
C ARG A 98 -10.70 4.33 -3.09
N LYS A 99 -10.84 5.54 -2.56
CA LYS A 99 -10.70 6.78 -3.31
C LYS A 99 -9.66 7.64 -2.62
N ALA A 100 -8.67 8.10 -3.38
CA ALA A 100 -7.58 8.94 -2.90
C ALA A 100 -7.51 10.26 -3.68
N VAL A 101 -6.85 11.25 -3.11
CA VAL A 101 -6.54 12.49 -3.84
C VAL A 101 -5.81 12.16 -5.14
N GLY A 102 -6.22 12.76 -6.25
CA GLY A 102 -5.64 12.53 -7.58
C GLY A 102 -5.99 11.18 -8.22
N SER A 103 -6.74 10.30 -7.54
CA SER A 103 -7.34 9.14 -8.23
C SER A 103 -8.47 9.63 -9.13
N GLY A 104 -8.45 9.21 -10.40
CA GLY A 104 -9.58 9.41 -11.31
C GLY A 104 -10.83 8.64 -10.85
N GLU A 105 -11.78 8.43 -11.75
CA GLU A 105 -13.01 7.67 -11.46
C GLU A 105 -12.72 6.34 -10.74
N MET A 106 -13.58 5.99 -9.78
CA MET A 106 -13.43 4.87 -8.84
C MET A 106 -13.16 3.54 -9.55
N LYS A 107 -12.15 2.78 -9.07
CA LYS A 107 -11.91 1.39 -9.47
C LYS A 107 -12.16 0.44 -8.29
N GLN A 108 -13.12 -0.46 -8.43
CA GLN A 108 -13.38 -1.54 -7.48
C GLN A 108 -12.19 -2.52 -7.49
N LEU A 109 -11.57 -2.79 -6.34
CA LEU A 109 -10.51 -3.80 -6.22
C LEU A 109 -10.99 -4.94 -5.32
N VAL A 110 -11.23 -6.11 -5.92
CA VAL A 110 -11.54 -7.35 -5.20
C VAL A 110 -10.21 -8.03 -4.88
N LYS A 111 -9.94 -8.31 -3.60
CA LYS A 111 -8.76 -9.09 -3.19
C LYS A 111 -9.23 -10.36 -2.49
N ASN A 112 -8.92 -11.51 -3.08
CA ASN A 112 -9.09 -12.77 -2.37
C ASN A 112 -7.98 -12.86 -1.32
N VAL A 113 -8.33 -12.72 -0.04
CA VAL A 113 -7.44 -13.09 1.05
C VAL A 113 -7.53 -14.62 1.14
N ARG A 114 -6.40 -15.31 1.07
CA ARG A 114 -6.29 -16.76 1.32
C ARG A 114 -5.50 -16.96 2.58
#